data_AF-A0A3D0WT86-F1
#
_entry.id   AF-A0A3D0WT86-F1
#
_cell.length_a   1.000
_cell.length_b   1.000
_cell.length_c   1.000
_cell.angle_alpha   90.00
_cell.angle_beta   90.00
_cell.angle_gamma   90.00
#
_symmetry.space_group_name_H-M   'P 1'
#
loop_
_entity.id
_entity.type
_entity.pdbx_description
1 polymer ?
#
loop_
_entity_poly.entity_id
_entity_poly.type
_entity_poly.pdbx_seq_one_letter_code
_entity_poly.pdbx_strand_id
1 'polypeptide(L)'
;MGINRLIHKFSKTYKMKRIKSMIIVSILLALLSNYGCDSMEDNFKQYLEEYNYSGKIDSLRVYPGFERVVLAWDNPKDQKSKSIKIIYGADSTVVTYDTLVDSVSIEGLDAGTGYEFIVFTLDAKKNISVPTSITAFPVSKAFVDALTPPSIVVQTIGAEQYISVIGTTNVLMRFAGDIEYTVSGAGGFTQSGKAQLPDMEGKPQINLPVSALGISFLPPGEYTFNYKVSVFPIVGNLVSVDEVWLTNTQTVMVQPVVINLMNTPGTISESNNNSPGHGGENVDKLIDNDPGTKYLTFQNTAWMMWKMERAFAATKYTLTSGNDDDGRDPKDWTVEGSDDGVTWTVLDRQTNFPKFPQRKYKISFLMPNRTAYNHYRLNVTANHGSGLFQLADWILYYDSGQQ
;
A
#
# COMPACT_ATOMS: atom_id res chain seq x y z
N MET A 1 -59.75 -67.81 -96.13
CA MET A 1 -60.53 -66.67 -95.58
C MET A 1 -60.73 -66.92 -94.09
N GLY A 2 -60.03 -66.33 -93.13
CA GLY A 2 -59.20 -65.13 -93.14
C GLY A 2 -59.53 -64.28 -91.90
N ILE A 3 -58.99 -64.66 -90.74
CA ILE A 3 -58.42 -63.84 -89.64
C ILE A 3 -59.22 -62.67 -89.00
N ASN A 4 -60.39 -62.24 -89.50
CA ASN A 4 -61.03 -61.00 -89.03
C ASN A 4 -62.06 -61.10 -87.89
N ARG A 5 -62.27 -62.26 -87.25
CA ARG A 5 -63.29 -62.41 -86.18
C ARG A 5 -62.79 -62.48 -84.74
N LEU A 6 -61.47 -62.58 -84.49
CA LEU A 6 -60.94 -62.64 -83.11
C LEU A 6 -60.53 -61.28 -82.50
N ILE A 7 -60.29 -60.24 -83.31
CA ILE A 7 -59.72 -58.97 -82.81
C ILE A 7 -60.79 -58.04 -82.19
N HIS A 8 -62.08 -58.24 -82.51
CA HIS A 8 -63.13 -57.32 -82.05
C HIS A 8 -63.70 -57.65 -80.66
N LYS A 9 -63.50 -58.87 -80.14
CA LYS A 9 -64.02 -59.29 -78.82
C LYS A 9 -63.06 -59.02 -77.65
N PHE A 10 -61.76 -58.83 -77.91
CA PHE A 10 -60.75 -58.53 -76.87
C PHE A 10 -60.59 -57.02 -76.58
N SER A 11 -60.94 -56.14 -77.52
CA SER A 11 -60.80 -54.68 -77.36
C SER A 11 -61.84 -54.06 -76.40
N LYS A 12 -63.08 -54.59 -76.37
CA LYS A 12 -64.18 -54.03 -75.56
C LYS A 12 -64.09 -54.39 -74.07
N THR A 13 -63.59 -55.58 -73.73
CA THR A 13 -63.43 -56.06 -72.35
C THR A 13 -62.22 -55.45 -71.64
N TYR A 14 -61.15 -55.12 -72.36
CA TYR A 14 -59.97 -54.46 -71.79
C TYR A 14 -60.22 -52.97 -71.47
N LYS A 15 -60.99 -52.27 -72.33
CA LYS A 15 -61.38 -50.85 -72.10
C LYS A 15 -62.29 -50.67 -70.88
N MET A 16 -63.23 -51.59 -70.62
CA MET A 16 -64.13 -51.49 -69.45
C MET A 16 -63.46 -51.82 -68.11
N LYS A 17 -62.45 -52.71 -68.08
CA LYS A 17 -61.68 -52.97 -66.85
C LYS A 17 -60.78 -51.79 -66.45
N ARG A 18 -60.19 -51.07 -67.41
CA ARG A 18 -59.40 -49.86 -67.15
C ARG A 18 -60.23 -48.70 -66.58
N ILE A 19 -61.47 -48.51 -67.05
CA ILE A 19 -62.35 -47.43 -66.56
C ILE A 19 -62.82 -47.69 -65.13
N LYS A 20 -63.21 -48.95 -64.79
CA LYS A 20 -63.55 -49.30 -63.41
C LYS A 20 -62.35 -49.21 -62.46
N SER A 21 -61.16 -49.60 -62.93
CA SER A 21 -59.92 -49.46 -62.14
C SER A 21 -59.53 -48.00 -61.91
N MET A 22 -59.72 -47.12 -62.90
CA MET A 22 -59.47 -45.67 -62.73
C MET A 22 -60.47 -45.03 -61.76
N ILE A 23 -61.75 -45.39 -61.80
CA ILE A 23 -62.75 -44.84 -60.88
C ILE A 23 -62.47 -45.29 -59.43
N ILE A 24 -62.07 -46.55 -59.22
CA ILE A 24 -61.70 -47.06 -57.89
C ILE A 24 -60.43 -46.39 -57.37
N VAL A 25 -59.41 -46.17 -58.22
CA VAL A 25 -58.19 -45.46 -57.84
C VAL A 25 -58.47 -43.99 -57.54
N SER A 26 -59.35 -43.32 -58.28
CA SER A 26 -59.75 -41.94 -58.01
C SER A 26 -60.56 -41.80 -56.73
N ILE A 27 -61.43 -42.76 -56.41
CA ILE A 27 -62.18 -42.79 -55.14
C ILE A 27 -61.24 -43.10 -53.97
N LEU A 28 -60.25 -44.00 -54.14
CA LEU A 28 -59.22 -44.23 -53.13
C LEU A 28 -58.32 -43.01 -52.91
N LEU A 29 -57.94 -42.28 -53.97
CA LEU A 29 -57.17 -41.03 -53.84
C LEU A 29 -57.97 -39.90 -53.19
N ALA A 30 -59.27 -39.82 -53.44
CA ALA A 30 -60.18 -38.86 -52.80
C ALA A 30 -60.43 -39.21 -51.32
N LEU A 31 -60.45 -40.49 -50.96
CA LEU A 31 -60.51 -40.94 -49.56
C LEU A 31 -59.17 -40.71 -48.84
N LEU A 32 -58.03 -40.95 -49.49
CA LEU A 32 -56.71 -40.72 -48.92
C LEU A 32 -56.38 -39.22 -48.71
N SER A 33 -56.98 -38.32 -49.50
CA SER A 33 -56.82 -36.86 -49.33
C SER A 33 -57.68 -36.26 -48.21
N ASN A 34 -58.74 -36.96 -47.77
CA ASN A 34 -59.56 -36.54 -46.62
C ASN A 34 -59.05 -37.06 -45.27
N TYR A 35 -58.08 -37.99 -45.24
CA TYR A 35 -57.48 -38.51 -44.01
C TYR A 35 -56.01 -38.09 -43.82
N GLY A 36 -55.51 -37.19 -44.68
CA GLY A 36 -54.07 -36.89 -44.79
C GLY A 36 -53.59 -35.57 -44.19
N CYS A 37 -54.42 -34.78 -43.52
CA CYS A 37 -54.01 -33.42 -43.12
C CYS A 37 -54.46 -32.91 -41.74
N ASP A 38 -54.83 -33.77 -40.80
CA ASP A 38 -55.17 -33.31 -39.43
C ASP A 38 -54.13 -33.70 -38.36
N SER A 39 -53.19 -34.60 -38.65
CA SER A 39 -52.29 -35.15 -37.61
C SER A 39 -50.89 -34.54 -37.55
N MET A 40 -50.56 -33.58 -38.43
CA MET A 40 -49.25 -32.93 -38.41
C MET A 40 -49.27 -31.62 -37.61
N GLU A 41 -50.37 -30.87 -37.65
CA GLU A 41 -50.57 -29.62 -36.89
C GLU A 41 -50.64 -29.85 -35.37
N ASP A 42 -51.29 -30.95 -34.94
CA ASP A 42 -51.46 -31.29 -33.52
C ASP A 42 -50.13 -31.59 -32.81
N ASN A 43 -49.14 -32.13 -33.52
CA ASN A 43 -47.79 -32.34 -32.98
C ASN A 43 -47.04 -31.03 -32.69
N PHE A 44 -47.44 -29.94 -33.36
CA PHE A 44 -46.85 -28.61 -33.13
C PHE A 44 -47.65 -27.76 -32.13
N LYS A 45 -48.89 -28.13 -31.78
CA LYS A 45 -49.69 -27.39 -30.79
C LYS A 45 -48.99 -27.21 -29.44
N GLN A 46 -48.21 -28.20 -28.97
CA GLN A 46 -47.44 -28.06 -27.73
C GLN A 46 -46.24 -27.08 -27.85
N TYR A 47 -45.81 -26.76 -29.07
CA TYR A 47 -44.74 -25.80 -29.37
C TYR A 47 -45.29 -24.44 -29.84
N LEU A 48 -46.61 -24.32 -30.06
CA LEU A 48 -47.31 -23.06 -30.37
C LEU A 48 -47.66 -22.26 -29.12
N GLU A 49 -47.51 -22.85 -27.93
CA GLU A 49 -47.52 -22.07 -26.69
C GLU A 49 -46.25 -21.23 -26.63
N GLU A 50 -46.40 -19.91 -26.77
CA GLU A 50 -45.32 -18.95 -26.61
C GLU A 50 -44.83 -19.03 -25.16
N TYR A 51 -43.75 -19.79 -24.92
CA TYR A 51 -43.14 -19.86 -23.60
C TYR A 51 -42.59 -18.49 -23.24
N ASN A 52 -43.32 -17.82 -22.37
CA ASN A 52 -43.08 -16.44 -22.01
C ASN A 52 -42.05 -16.39 -20.86
N TYR A 53 -40.77 -16.45 -21.20
CA TYR A 53 -39.69 -16.44 -20.21
C TYR A 53 -39.47 -15.06 -19.61
N SER A 54 -39.13 -15.03 -18.33
CA SER A 54 -38.58 -13.86 -17.66
C SER A 54 -37.25 -13.45 -18.32
N GLY A 55 -36.98 -12.14 -18.46
CA GLY A 55 -35.72 -11.67 -19.07
C GLY A 55 -34.53 -11.95 -18.16
N LYS A 56 -33.39 -12.38 -18.69
CA LYS A 56 -32.18 -12.59 -17.88
C LYS A 56 -31.59 -11.26 -17.39
N ILE A 57 -30.83 -11.32 -16.29
CA ILE A 57 -29.96 -10.22 -15.87
C ILE A 57 -28.86 -9.95 -16.91
N ASP A 58 -28.27 -8.76 -16.87
CA ASP A 58 -27.13 -8.38 -17.70
C ASP A 58 -25.93 -7.95 -16.84
N SER A 59 -24.73 -7.99 -17.41
CA SER A 59 -23.48 -7.54 -16.78
C SER A 59 -23.27 -8.06 -15.35
N LEU A 60 -23.39 -9.37 -15.14
CA LEU A 60 -23.11 -10.00 -13.84
C LEU A 60 -21.64 -9.77 -13.46
N ARG A 61 -21.44 -9.15 -12.30
CA ARG A 61 -20.15 -8.75 -11.71
C ARG A 61 -20.00 -9.36 -10.33
N VAL A 62 -18.75 -9.49 -9.90
CA VAL A 62 -18.43 -10.08 -8.61
C VAL A 62 -17.31 -9.34 -7.89
N TYR A 63 -17.45 -9.21 -6.57
CA TYR A 63 -16.48 -8.61 -5.69
C TYR A 63 -16.24 -9.55 -4.50
N PRO A 64 -15.02 -10.08 -4.33
CA PRO A 64 -14.71 -10.99 -3.24
C PRO A 64 -14.71 -10.23 -1.90
N GLY A 65 -15.12 -10.89 -0.83
CA GLY A 65 -15.01 -10.41 0.54
C GLY A 65 -14.51 -11.51 1.46
N PHE A 66 -14.34 -11.21 2.74
CA PHE A 66 -13.91 -12.19 3.73
C PHE A 66 -15.06 -13.15 4.05
N GLU A 67 -14.89 -14.41 3.67
CA GLU A 67 -15.89 -15.49 3.76
C GLU A 67 -17.22 -15.13 3.10
N ARG A 68 -17.17 -14.27 2.07
CA ARG A 68 -18.34 -13.80 1.34
C ARG A 68 -18.04 -13.35 -0.08
N VAL A 69 -19.09 -13.19 -0.85
CA VAL A 69 -19.03 -12.63 -2.20
C VAL A 69 -20.18 -11.66 -2.42
N VAL A 70 -19.87 -10.46 -2.91
CA VAL A 70 -20.89 -9.51 -3.39
C VAL A 70 -21.08 -9.70 -4.89
N LEU A 71 -22.30 -10.06 -5.27
CA LEU A 71 -22.74 -10.13 -6.67
C LEU A 71 -23.48 -8.85 -7.02
N ALA A 72 -23.28 -8.34 -8.24
CA ALA A 72 -24.02 -7.19 -8.75
C ALA A 72 -24.32 -7.37 -10.24
N TRP A 73 -25.45 -6.85 -10.72
CA TRP A 73 -25.90 -6.99 -12.10
C TRP A 73 -26.85 -5.87 -12.51
N ASP A 74 -27.16 -5.80 -13.78
CA ASP A 74 -28.16 -4.90 -14.33
C ASP A 74 -29.47 -5.68 -14.51
N ASN A 75 -30.54 -5.19 -13.88
CA ASN A 75 -31.85 -5.83 -14.01
C ASN A 75 -32.42 -5.69 -15.43
N PRO A 76 -33.15 -6.70 -15.93
CA PRO A 76 -33.80 -6.60 -17.23
C PRO A 76 -34.82 -5.45 -17.24
N LYS A 77 -34.90 -4.74 -18.36
CA LYS A 77 -35.84 -3.60 -18.53
C LYS A 77 -37.28 -4.03 -18.85
N ASP A 78 -37.58 -5.32 -18.74
CA ASP A 78 -38.91 -5.86 -19.00
C ASP A 78 -39.86 -5.66 -17.81
N GLN A 79 -41.17 -5.74 -18.05
CA GLN A 79 -42.18 -5.66 -17.00
C GLN A 79 -42.54 -7.03 -16.39
N LYS A 80 -41.94 -8.13 -16.86
CA LYS A 80 -42.31 -9.50 -16.52
C LYS A 80 -41.53 -10.02 -15.32
N SER A 81 -40.23 -9.73 -15.26
CA SER A 81 -39.32 -10.07 -14.18
C SER A 81 -39.78 -9.42 -12.87
N LYS A 82 -39.90 -10.20 -11.80
CA LYS A 82 -40.40 -9.74 -10.49
C LYS A 82 -39.44 -10.03 -9.35
N SER A 83 -38.76 -11.18 -9.39
CA SER A 83 -37.97 -11.67 -8.27
C SER A 83 -36.63 -12.25 -8.76
N ILE A 84 -35.68 -12.45 -7.86
CA ILE A 84 -34.37 -13.03 -8.15
C ILE A 84 -34.24 -14.39 -7.47
N LYS A 85 -33.62 -15.36 -8.15
CA LYS A 85 -33.21 -16.63 -7.59
C LYS A 85 -31.73 -16.85 -7.91
N ILE A 86 -30.97 -17.22 -6.89
CA ILE A 86 -29.56 -17.54 -7.00
C ILE A 86 -29.38 -18.98 -6.55
N ILE A 87 -28.62 -19.73 -7.33
CA ILE A 87 -28.17 -21.07 -6.97
C ILE A 87 -26.65 -21.04 -6.93
N TYR A 88 -26.04 -21.57 -5.88
CA TYR A 88 -24.59 -21.59 -5.76
C TYR A 88 -24.08 -22.80 -4.99
N GLY A 89 -22.78 -23.05 -5.12
CA GLY A 89 -22.09 -24.11 -4.40
C GLY A 89 -22.34 -25.52 -4.97
N ALA A 90 -21.52 -26.47 -4.55
CA ALA A 90 -21.64 -27.87 -4.98
C ALA A 90 -22.92 -28.54 -4.45
N ASP A 91 -23.48 -28.02 -3.36
CA ASP A 91 -24.73 -28.47 -2.76
C ASP A 91 -25.98 -27.84 -3.39
N SER A 92 -25.80 -26.95 -4.39
CA SER A 92 -26.89 -26.23 -5.06
C SER A 92 -27.78 -25.44 -4.09
N THR A 93 -27.16 -24.80 -3.10
CA THR A 93 -27.86 -23.90 -2.18
C THR A 93 -28.65 -22.83 -2.94
N VAL A 94 -29.91 -22.62 -2.53
CA VAL A 94 -30.84 -21.71 -3.21
C VAL A 94 -31.16 -20.52 -2.31
N VAL A 95 -31.00 -19.31 -2.86
CA VAL A 95 -31.41 -18.05 -2.24
C VAL A 95 -32.39 -17.35 -3.17
N THR A 96 -33.50 -16.86 -2.62
CA THR A 96 -34.55 -16.16 -3.38
C THR A 96 -34.85 -14.81 -2.76
N TYR A 97 -34.98 -13.80 -3.61
CA TYR A 97 -35.43 -12.46 -3.25
C TYR A 97 -36.73 -12.18 -3.97
N ASP A 98 -37.80 -11.85 -3.24
CA ASP A 98 -39.15 -11.67 -3.80
C ASP A 98 -39.31 -10.42 -4.68
N THR A 99 -38.28 -9.57 -4.74
CA THR A 99 -38.19 -8.37 -5.57
C THR A 99 -36.97 -8.42 -6.50
N LEU A 100 -36.98 -7.57 -7.52
CA LEU A 100 -35.77 -7.30 -8.32
C LEU A 100 -34.78 -6.50 -7.47
N VAL A 101 -33.76 -7.18 -6.99
CA VAL A 101 -32.53 -6.58 -6.46
C VAL A 101 -31.48 -6.52 -7.56
N ASP A 102 -30.51 -5.62 -7.45
CA ASP A 102 -29.39 -5.44 -8.40
C ASP A 102 -28.03 -5.81 -7.80
N SER A 103 -27.99 -6.09 -6.50
CA SER A 103 -26.81 -6.53 -5.77
C SER A 103 -27.19 -7.33 -4.53
N VAL A 104 -26.36 -8.30 -4.19
CA VAL A 104 -26.52 -9.14 -2.99
C VAL A 104 -25.17 -9.53 -2.41
N SER A 105 -25.11 -9.69 -1.09
CA SER A 105 -23.97 -10.33 -0.41
C SER A 105 -24.34 -11.75 -0.04
N ILE A 106 -23.53 -12.72 -0.47
CA ILE A 106 -23.65 -14.12 -0.07
C ILE A 106 -22.54 -14.41 0.93
N GLU A 107 -22.94 -14.63 2.18
CA GLU A 107 -22.08 -14.82 3.35
C GLU A 107 -21.82 -16.31 3.62
N GLY A 108 -20.85 -16.63 4.47
CA GLY A 108 -20.58 -17.99 4.96
C GLY A 108 -19.88 -18.90 3.94
N LEU A 109 -19.09 -18.31 3.05
CA LEU A 109 -18.34 -19.00 2.00
C LEU A 109 -16.92 -19.32 2.47
N ASP A 110 -16.79 -20.27 3.39
CA ASP A 110 -15.56 -20.58 4.14
C ASP A 110 -14.67 -21.65 3.50
N ALA A 111 -15.15 -22.37 2.47
CA ALA A 111 -14.48 -23.55 1.94
C ALA A 111 -13.12 -23.28 1.26
N GLY A 112 -12.76 -22.02 1.01
CA GLY A 112 -11.52 -21.63 0.35
C GLY A 112 -11.41 -22.11 -1.10
N THR A 113 -12.54 -22.48 -1.71
CA THR A 113 -12.66 -22.91 -3.10
C THR A 113 -13.45 -21.90 -3.91
N GLY A 114 -13.44 -22.06 -5.24
CA GLY A 114 -14.30 -21.27 -6.12
C GLY A 114 -15.75 -21.74 -6.03
N TYR A 115 -16.68 -20.79 -5.93
CA TYR A 115 -18.11 -21.03 -5.99
C TYR A 115 -18.64 -20.58 -7.34
N GLU A 116 -19.41 -21.45 -8.01
CA GLU A 116 -20.22 -21.03 -9.15
C GLU A 116 -21.53 -20.45 -8.62
N PHE A 117 -21.87 -19.25 -9.09
CA PHE A 117 -23.14 -18.59 -8.82
C PHE A 117 -23.95 -18.52 -10.11
N ILE A 118 -25.20 -18.98 -10.06
CA ILE A 118 -26.13 -18.96 -11.18
C ILE A 118 -27.31 -18.10 -10.78
N VAL A 119 -27.51 -16.99 -11.50
CA VAL A 119 -28.56 -16.01 -11.23
C VAL A 119 -29.67 -16.14 -12.26
N PHE A 120 -30.90 -16.17 -11.77
CA PHE A 120 -32.14 -16.21 -12.54
C PHE A 120 -33.04 -15.05 -12.12
N THR A 121 -33.79 -14.51 -13.07
CA THR A 121 -35.01 -13.77 -12.73
C THR A 121 -36.20 -14.73 -12.77
N LEU A 122 -37.25 -14.39 -12.02
CA LEU A 122 -38.52 -15.10 -12.11
C LEU A 122 -39.66 -14.12 -12.37
N ASP A 123 -40.63 -14.58 -13.17
CA ASP A 123 -41.88 -13.86 -13.39
C ASP A 123 -42.88 -14.07 -12.24
N ALA A 124 -44.07 -13.48 -12.37
CA ALA A 124 -45.15 -13.62 -11.39
C ALA A 124 -45.66 -15.07 -11.22
N LYS A 125 -45.44 -15.94 -12.22
CA LYS A 125 -45.79 -17.37 -12.20
C LYS A 125 -44.63 -18.26 -11.74
N LYS A 126 -43.50 -17.67 -11.31
CA LYS A 126 -42.26 -18.34 -10.91
C LYS A 126 -41.56 -19.10 -12.06
N ASN A 127 -41.83 -18.73 -13.32
CA ASN A 127 -41.04 -19.21 -14.46
C ASN A 127 -39.65 -18.56 -14.43
N ILE A 128 -38.60 -19.35 -14.64
CA ILE A 128 -37.20 -18.90 -14.60
C ILE A 128 -36.74 -18.34 -15.95
N SER A 129 -35.86 -17.34 -15.92
CA SER A 129 -35.12 -16.90 -17.10
C SER A 129 -34.10 -17.95 -17.57
N VAL A 130 -33.44 -17.68 -18.69
CA VAL A 130 -32.16 -18.34 -18.98
C VAL A 130 -31.12 -17.95 -17.91
N PRO A 131 -30.21 -18.87 -17.53
CA PRO A 131 -29.22 -18.62 -16.48
C PRO A 131 -28.16 -17.60 -16.93
N THR A 132 -27.66 -16.83 -15.97
CA THR A 132 -26.39 -16.10 -16.09
C THR A 132 -25.51 -16.52 -14.93
N SER A 133 -24.30 -17.01 -15.21
CA SER A 133 -23.41 -17.52 -14.17
C SER A 133 -22.05 -16.83 -14.14
N ILE A 134 -21.44 -16.86 -12.97
CA ILE A 134 -20.07 -16.40 -12.73
C ILE A 134 -19.42 -17.27 -11.65
N THR A 135 -18.13 -17.56 -11.81
CA THR A 135 -17.34 -18.21 -10.74
C THR A 135 -16.60 -17.16 -9.94
N ALA A 136 -16.62 -17.27 -8.62
CA ALA A 136 -15.89 -16.37 -7.74
C ALA A 136 -15.22 -17.08 -6.58
N PHE A 137 -14.14 -16.49 -6.09
CA PHE A 137 -13.31 -17.01 -5.03
C PHE A 137 -13.40 -16.06 -3.84
N PRO A 138 -14.14 -16.39 -2.77
CA PRO A 138 -14.15 -15.60 -1.54
C PRO A 138 -12.75 -15.61 -0.91
N VAL A 139 -12.45 -14.58 -0.12
CA VAL A 139 -11.26 -14.58 0.73
C VAL A 139 -11.54 -15.49 1.92
N SER A 140 -10.88 -16.64 2.01
CA SER A 140 -11.04 -17.55 3.13
C SER A 140 -10.13 -17.22 4.31
N LYS A 141 -10.46 -17.74 5.50
CA LYS A 141 -9.56 -17.70 6.65
C LYS A 141 -8.16 -18.24 6.33
N ALA A 142 -8.07 -19.35 5.60
CA ALA A 142 -6.81 -19.94 5.18
C ALA A 142 -5.99 -19.03 4.25
N PHE A 143 -6.66 -18.27 3.37
CA PHE A 143 -5.98 -17.27 2.54
C PHE A 143 -5.40 -16.16 3.42
N VAL A 144 -6.18 -15.63 4.36
CA VAL A 144 -5.74 -14.58 5.29
C VAL A 144 -4.58 -15.06 6.15
N ASP A 145 -4.64 -16.29 6.67
CA ASP A 145 -3.57 -16.88 7.48
C ASP A 145 -2.28 -17.15 6.70
N ALA A 146 -2.37 -17.28 5.37
CA ALA A 146 -1.24 -17.41 4.48
C ALA A 146 -0.62 -16.05 4.07
N LEU A 147 -1.30 -14.92 4.33
CA LEU A 147 -0.73 -13.60 4.08
C LEU A 147 0.46 -13.37 5.01
N THR A 148 1.55 -12.86 4.45
CA THR A 148 2.72 -12.46 5.24
C THR A 148 2.43 -11.14 5.94
N PRO A 149 2.41 -11.08 7.29
CA PRO A 149 2.22 -9.82 7.98
C PRO A 149 3.35 -8.84 7.64
N PRO A 150 3.07 -7.54 7.52
CA PRO A 150 4.09 -6.52 7.34
C PRO A 150 5.14 -6.57 8.45
N SER A 151 6.39 -6.20 8.16
CA SER A 151 7.49 -6.14 9.14
C SER A 151 7.78 -4.70 9.56
N ILE A 152 8.37 -4.53 10.74
CA ILE A 152 8.82 -3.25 11.26
C ILE A 152 10.34 -3.13 11.17
N VAL A 153 10.81 -1.96 10.76
CA VAL A 153 12.20 -1.53 10.86
C VAL A 153 12.23 -0.14 11.50
N VAL A 154 13.14 0.07 12.44
CA VAL A 154 13.43 1.42 12.97
C VAL A 154 14.63 1.97 12.22
N GLN A 155 14.46 3.12 11.56
CA GLN A 155 15.51 3.74 10.77
C GLN A 155 15.48 5.26 10.90
N THR A 156 16.64 5.87 10.66
CA THR A 156 16.78 7.32 10.57
C THR A 156 16.79 7.77 9.12
N ILE A 157 15.98 8.77 8.80
CA ILE A 157 15.93 9.42 7.50
C ILE A 157 16.19 10.89 7.74
N GLY A 158 17.37 11.38 7.35
CA GLY A 158 17.83 12.72 7.71
C GLY A 158 18.04 12.87 9.22
N ALA A 159 17.42 13.89 9.82
CA ALA A 159 17.50 14.21 11.25
C ALA A 159 16.32 13.66 12.08
N GLU A 160 15.54 12.74 11.51
CA GLU A 160 14.36 12.15 12.13
C GLU A 160 14.44 10.63 12.12
N GLN A 161 13.80 10.01 13.10
CA GLN A 161 13.67 8.56 13.20
C GLN A 161 12.24 8.15 12.91
N TYR A 162 12.11 7.04 12.18
CA TYR A 162 10.85 6.50 11.73
C TYR A 162 10.74 5.03 12.13
N ILE A 163 9.54 4.65 12.57
CA ILE A 163 9.08 3.27 12.60
C ILE A 163 8.50 2.99 11.21
N SER A 164 9.22 2.19 10.42
CA SER A 164 8.86 1.89 9.04
C SER A 164 8.21 0.53 8.97
N VAL A 165 6.96 0.49 8.52
CA VAL A 165 6.21 -0.74 8.28
C VAL A 165 6.38 -1.12 6.82
N ILE A 166 7.00 -2.26 6.57
CA ILE A 166 7.41 -2.75 5.25
C ILE A 166 6.53 -3.94 4.86
N GLY A 167 6.18 -4.02 3.57
CA GLY A 167 5.34 -5.09 3.05
C GLY A 167 3.85 -4.83 3.28
N THR A 168 3.45 -3.57 3.48
CA THR A 168 2.04 -3.16 3.65
C THR A 168 1.20 -3.36 2.40
N THR A 169 1.83 -3.38 1.22
CA THR A 169 1.20 -3.67 -0.07
C THR A 169 2.10 -4.62 -0.87
N ASN A 170 1.50 -5.66 -1.45
CA ASN A 170 2.14 -6.61 -2.37
C ASN A 170 1.09 -7.20 -3.33
N VAL A 171 1.42 -8.28 -4.03
CA VAL A 171 0.51 -8.90 -5.03
C VAL A 171 -0.75 -9.54 -4.41
N LEU A 172 -0.70 -9.92 -3.13
CA LEU A 172 -1.79 -10.61 -2.42
C LEU A 172 -2.59 -9.69 -1.50
N MET A 173 -2.14 -8.46 -1.25
CA MET A 173 -2.82 -7.54 -0.34
C MET A 173 -2.43 -6.08 -0.58
N ARG A 174 -3.37 -5.17 -0.31
CA ARG A 174 -3.18 -3.72 -0.32
C ARG A 174 -3.39 -3.16 1.08
N PHE A 175 -2.59 -2.19 1.49
CA PHE A 175 -2.80 -1.50 2.76
C PHE A 175 -4.18 -0.82 2.82
N ALA A 176 -4.90 -0.95 3.94
CA ALA A 176 -6.25 -0.41 4.07
C ALA A 176 -6.34 0.93 4.82
N GLY A 177 -5.27 1.36 5.49
CA GLY A 177 -5.17 2.71 6.08
C GLY A 177 -4.85 2.72 7.58
N ASP A 178 -5.07 1.63 8.30
CA ASP A 178 -4.96 1.58 9.75
C ASP A 178 -3.82 0.69 10.26
N ILE A 179 -3.11 1.22 11.26
CA ILE A 179 -2.06 0.51 12.02
C ILE A 179 -2.33 0.75 13.49
N GLU A 180 -2.45 -0.32 14.28
CA GLU A 180 -2.43 -0.23 15.73
C GLU A 180 -1.18 -0.92 16.26
N TYR A 181 -0.49 -0.30 17.21
CA TYR A 181 0.74 -0.84 17.76
C TYR A 181 0.88 -0.55 19.24
N THR A 182 1.60 -1.44 19.91
CA THR A 182 2.19 -1.26 21.23
C THR A 182 3.67 -1.56 21.11
N VAL A 183 4.50 -0.56 21.37
CA VAL A 183 5.95 -0.69 21.43
C VAL A 183 6.37 -0.72 22.90
N SER A 184 7.12 -1.74 23.29
CA SER A 184 7.74 -1.86 24.61
C SER A 184 9.25 -2.01 24.44
N GLY A 185 10.05 -1.32 25.26
CA GLY A 185 11.51 -1.37 25.13
C GLY A 185 12.27 -1.01 26.38
N ALA A 186 13.55 -0.67 26.19
CA ALA A 186 14.50 -0.39 27.25
C ALA A 186 14.00 0.68 28.25
N GLY A 187 14.41 0.54 29.51
CA GLY A 187 14.06 1.50 30.57
C GLY A 187 12.58 1.50 30.97
N GLY A 188 11.81 0.47 30.61
CA GLY A 188 10.38 0.39 30.88
C GLY A 188 9.53 1.25 29.94
N PHE A 189 10.11 1.77 28.85
CA PHE A 189 9.36 2.48 27.82
C PHE A 189 8.25 1.58 27.28
N THR A 190 7.02 2.05 27.32
CA THR A 190 5.89 1.41 26.65
C THR A 190 4.97 2.49 26.13
N GLN A 191 4.66 2.43 24.84
CA GLN A 191 3.74 3.34 24.19
C GLN A 191 2.83 2.57 23.25
N SER A 192 1.54 2.88 23.29
CA SER A 192 0.58 2.41 22.31
C SER A 192 0.12 3.57 21.44
N GLY A 193 -0.22 3.26 20.19
CA GLY A 193 -0.70 4.25 19.25
C GLY A 193 -1.56 3.63 18.17
N LYS A 194 -2.29 4.51 17.48
CA LYS A 194 -3.00 4.20 16.25
C LYS A 194 -2.56 5.20 15.19
N ALA A 195 -2.30 4.72 14.00
CA ALA A 195 -2.03 5.54 12.84
C ALA A 195 -3.12 5.26 11.82
N GLN A 196 -3.95 6.26 11.55
CA GLN A 196 -4.90 6.25 10.45
C GLN A 196 -4.30 7.12 9.34
N LEU A 197 -4.09 6.51 8.18
CA LEU A 197 -3.45 7.12 7.04
C LEU A 197 -4.43 7.19 5.88
N PRO A 198 -4.32 8.21 5.01
CA PRO A 198 -5.09 8.25 3.78
C PRO A 198 -4.78 7.01 2.92
N ASP A 199 -5.58 6.79 1.87
CA ASP A 199 -5.29 5.73 0.91
C ASP A 199 -3.87 5.91 0.35
N MET A 200 -3.01 4.95 0.66
CA MET A 200 -1.60 4.90 0.26
C MET A 200 -1.43 3.82 -0.81
N GLU A 201 -2.34 3.81 -1.78
CA GLU A 201 -2.39 2.82 -2.85
C GLU A 201 -1.02 2.60 -3.49
N GLY A 202 -0.61 1.33 -3.55
CA GLY A 202 0.66 0.93 -4.15
C GLY A 202 1.91 1.26 -3.34
N LYS A 203 1.81 1.80 -2.11
CA LYS A 203 2.98 2.03 -1.25
C LYS A 203 3.35 0.75 -0.49
N PRO A 204 4.55 0.17 -0.73
CA PRO A 204 5.00 -1.04 -0.03
C PRO A 204 5.58 -0.74 1.37
N GLN A 205 5.77 0.54 1.70
CA GLN A 205 6.35 0.99 2.96
C GLN A 205 5.61 2.21 3.47
N ILE A 206 5.35 2.22 4.77
CA ILE A 206 4.75 3.33 5.52
C ILE A 206 5.74 3.78 6.60
N ASN A 207 6.04 5.08 6.66
CA ASN A 207 6.96 5.65 7.64
C ASN A 207 6.18 6.42 8.69
N LEU A 208 6.17 5.92 9.92
CA LEU A 208 5.58 6.59 11.07
C LEU A 208 6.68 7.33 11.84
N PRO A 209 6.63 8.67 11.96
CA PRO A 209 7.66 9.41 12.66
C PRO A 209 7.63 9.08 14.15
N VAL A 210 8.80 8.81 14.75
CA VAL A 210 8.93 8.51 16.19
C VAL A 210 8.47 9.70 17.04
N SER A 211 8.57 10.92 16.51
CA SER A 211 8.04 12.15 17.15
C SER A 211 6.54 12.08 17.45
N ALA A 212 5.76 11.27 16.71
CA ALA A 212 4.36 11.04 17.02
C ALA A 212 4.14 10.33 18.38
N LEU A 213 5.17 9.68 18.93
CA LEU A 213 5.16 9.09 20.27
C LEU A 213 5.48 10.10 21.38
N GLY A 214 5.70 11.37 21.03
CA GLY A 214 6.11 12.43 21.98
C GLY A 214 7.60 12.42 22.33
N ILE A 215 8.41 11.62 21.63
CA ILE A 215 9.86 11.52 21.81
C ILE A 215 10.58 11.72 20.48
N SER A 216 11.75 12.36 20.48
CA SER A 216 12.49 12.61 19.23
C SER A 216 13.14 11.34 18.66
N PHE A 217 13.62 10.46 19.54
CA PHE A 217 14.31 9.21 19.18
C PHE A 217 13.99 8.15 20.23
N LEU A 218 13.80 6.90 19.78
CA LEU A 218 13.83 5.74 20.66
C LEU A 218 15.25 5.60 21.23
N PRO A 219 15.41 5.52 22.57
CA PRO A 219 16.69 5.19 23.18
C PRO A 219 17.29 3.91 22.58
N PRO A 220 18.62 3.76 22.49
CA PRO A 220 19.23 2.52 21.99
C PRO A 220 18.86 1.33 22.86
N GLY A 221 18.60 0.19 22.24
CA GLY A 221 18.23 -1.03 22.95
C GLY A 221 17.27 -1.92 22.18
N GLU A 222 16.82 -2.96 22.85
CA GLU A 222 15.85 -3.91 22.30
C GLU A 222 14.43 -3.37 22.49
N TYR A 223 13.63 -3.44 21.43
CA TYR A 223 12.21 -3.07 21.43
C TYR A 223 11.38 -4.20 20.84
N THR A 224 10.29 -4.53 21.50
CA THR A 224 9.27 -5.45 21.01
C THR A 224 8.06 -4.66 20.56
N PHE A 225 7.72 -4.80 19.29
CA PHE A 225 6.53 -4.23 18.68
C PHE A 225 5.46 -5.31 18.59
N ASN A 226 4.32 -5.08 19.22
CA ASN A 226 3.10 -5.84 19.02
C ASN A 226 2.15 -4.98 18.19
N TYR A 227 1.83 -5.38 16.98
CA TYR A 227 1.09 -4.52 16.06
C TYR A 227 0.13 -5.31 15.18
N LYS A 228 -0.90 -4.60 14.71
CA LYS A 228 -1.82 -5.08 13.69
C LYS A 228 -1.97 -4.05 12.58
N VAL A 229 -2.03 -4.54 11.36
CA VAL A 229 -2.13 -3.74 10.13
C VAL A 229 -3.38 -4.16 9.39
N SER A 230 -4.22 -3.20 9.04
CA SER A 230 -5.39 -3.41 8.19
C SER A 230 -4.96 -3.56 6.73
N VAL A 231 -5.46 -4.57 6.03
CA VAL A 231 -5.22 -4.77 4.59
C VAL A 231 -6.50 -5.20 3.87
N PHE A 232 -6.60 -4.87 2.59
CA PHE A 232 -7.53 -5.46 1.65
C PHE A 232 -6.84 -6.62 0.92
N PRO A 233 -7.24 -7.88 1.14
CA PRO A 233 -6.75 -9.03 0.38
C PRO A 233 -6.99 -8.86 -1.12
N ILE A 234 -6.10 -9.39 -1.95
CA ILE A 234 -6.20 -9.38 -3.41
C ILE A 234 -6.31 -10.82 -3.90
N VAL A 235 -7.40 -11.13 -4.59
CA VAL A 235 -7.68 -12.44 -5.18
C VAL A 235 -7.65 -12.31 -6.70
N GLY A 236 -6.57 -12.79 -7.32
CA GLY A 236 -6.30 -12.55 -8.73
C GLY A 236 -6.10 -11.05 -9.00
N ASN A 237 -7.05 -10.42 -9.71
CA ASN A 237 -7.02 -8.99 -9.99
C ASN A 237 -8.08 -8.20 -9.21
N LEU A 238 -8.80 -8.85 -8.30
CA LEU A 238 -9.88 -8.23 -7.53
C LEU A 238 -9.39 -7.93 -6.11
N VAL A 239 -9.61 -6.69 -5.69
CA VAL A 239 -9.41 -6.27 -4.30
C VAL A 239 -10.65 -6.64 -3.50
N SER A 240 -10.45 -7.22 -2.33
CA SER A 240 -11.51 -7.55 -1.39
C SER A 240 -12.32 -6.31 -1.01
N VAL A 241 -13.64 -6.46 -0.91
CA VAL A 241 -14.51 -5.41 -0.37
C VAL A 241 -14.42 -5.29 1.16
N ASP A 242 -13.87 -6.31 1.80
CA ASP A 242 -13.65 -6.34 3.24
C ASP A 242 -12.17 -6.20 3.58
N GLU A 243 -11.93 -5.46 4.64
CA GLU A 243 -10.65 -5.34 5.30
C GLU A 243 -10.42 -6.53 6.26
N VAL A 244 -9.18 -6.98 6.35
CA VAL A 244 -8.74 -7.94 7.37
C VAL A 244 -7.54 -7.39 8.14
N TRP A 245 -7.34 -7.87 9.36
CA TRP A 245 -6.24 -7.44 10.22
C TRP A 245 -5.16 -8.51 10.30
N LEU A 246 -3.94 -8.13 9.93
CA LEU A 246 -2.76 -8.98 10.11
C LEU A 246 -2.03 -8.55 11.37
N THR A 247 -1.83 -9.48 12.30
CA THR A 247 -1.11 -9.25 13.57
C THR A 247 0.29 -9.82 13.49
N ASN A 248 1.26 -9.11 14.04
CA ASN A 248 2.61 -9.60 14.19
C ASN A 248 3.26 -9.07 15.47
N THR A 249 4.24 -9.81 15.96
CA THR A 249 5.12 -9.40 17.05
C THR A 249 6.55 -9.48 16.55
N GLN A 250 7.27 -8.36 16.60
CA GLN A 250 8.64 -8.29 16.14
C GLN A 250 9.52 -7.58 17.15
N THR A 251 10.67 -8.18 17.45
CA THR A 251 11.73 -7.56 18.23
C THR A 251 12.76 -6.92 17.30
N VAL A 252 13.12 -5.67 17.57
CA VAL A 252 14.06 -4.86 16.80
C VAL A 252 15.10 -4.26 17.73
N MET A 253 16.37 -4.39 17.36
CA MET A 253 17.48 -3.73 18.03
C MET A 253 17.65 -2.31 17.48
N VAL A 254 17.24 -1.31 18.25
CA VAL A 254 17.44 0.10 17.93
C VAL A 254 18.89 0.49 18.22
N GLN A 255 19.61 0.90 17.18
CA GLN A 255 20.99 1.36 17.28
C GLN A 255 21.05 2.81 17.76
N PRO A 256 22.17 3.24 18.38
CA PRO A 256 22.48 4.64 18.61
C PRO A 256 22.37 5.48 17.35
N VAL A 257 21.66 6.60 17.47
CA VAL A 257 21.49 7.58 16.40
C VAL A 257 22.56 8.64 16.56
N VAL A 258 23.41 8.78 15.54
CA VAL A 258 24.43 9.84 15.47
C VAL A 258 24.06 10.81 14.35
N ILE A 259 23.78 12.06 14.72
CA ILE A 259 23.36 13.12 13.79
C ILE A 259 24.44 14.19 13.78
N ASN A 260 24.94 14.54 12.59
CA ASN A 260 25.68 15.78 12.40
C ASN A 260 24.68 16.95 12.46
N LEU A 261 24.73 17.72 13.54
CA LEU A 261 23.80 18.83 13.78
C LEU A 261 24.05 20.01 12.84
N MET A 262 25.24 20.12 12.25
CA MET A 262 25.56 21.17 11.27
C MET A 262 24.90 20.90 9.90
N ASN A 263 24.39 19.69 9.66
CA ASN A 263 23.61 19.34 8.47
C ASN A 263 22.10 19.55 8.63
N THR A 264 21.65 20.01 9.81
CA THR A 264 20.25 20.37 10.03
C THR A 264 19.98 21.81 9.57
N PRO A 265 18.72 22.20 9.28
CA PRO A 265 18.42 23.59 8.96
C PRO A 265 18.90 24.57 10.04
N GLY A 266 19.71 25.54 9.63
CA GLY A 266 20.36 26.46 10.55
C GLY A 266 21.25 27.47 9.84
N THR A 267 21.90 28.32 10.64
CA THR A 267 22.81 29.38 10.16
C THR A 267 24.07 29.43 11.03
N ILE A 268 25.22 29.62 10.39
CA ILE A 268 26.49 29.85 11.07
C ILE A 268 26.84 31.34 11.07
N SER A 269 27.42 31.82 12.16
CA SER A 269 27.85 33.22 12.33
C SER A 269 29.11 33.30 13.19
N GLU A 270 29.75 34.46 13.21
CA GLU A 270 31.05 34.66 13.83
C GLU A 270 31.23 36.05 14.45
N SER A 271 32.28 36.20 15.26
CA SER A 271 32.57 37.43 15.99
C SER A 271 33.30 38.51 15.20
N ASN A 272 34.14 38.14 14.24
CA ASN A 272 35.17 39.03 13.72
C ASN A 272 34.85 39.62 12.34
N ASN A 273 34.14 38.88 11.48
CA ASN A 273 33.73 39.31 10.14
C ASN A 273 34.84 39.99 9.32
N ASN A 274 36.05 39.45 9.41
CA ASN A 274 37.25 40.02 8.79
C ASN A 274 38.06 38.97 8.02
N SER A 275 37.48 37.81 7.72
CA SER A 275 38.13 36.79 6.90
C SER A 275 38.61 37.38 5.57
N PRO A 276 39.71 36.86 5.00
CA PRO A 276 40.15 37.27 3.68
C PRO A 276 39.12 36.79 2.64
N GLY A 277 38.11 37.63 2.37
CA GLY A 277 36.96 37.30 1.53
C GLY A 277 37.29 36.93 0.08
N HIS A 278 38.55 37.08 -0.36
CA HIS A 278 39.02 36.65 -1.68
C HIS A 278 39.61 35.22 -1.69
N GLY A 279 39.90 34.62 -0.54
CA GLY A 279 40.48 33.27 -0.41
C GLY A 279 39.46 32.15 -0.15
N GLY A 280 38.19 32.49 0.05
CA GLY A 280 37.16 31.51 0.41
C GLY A 280 37.33 30.93 1.82
N GLU A 281 37.94 31.68 2.76
CA GLU A 281 38.23 31.23 4.13
C GLU A 281 37.23 31.76 5.17
N ASN A 282 35.96 31.89 4.77
CA ASN A 282 34.89 32.43 5.60
C ASN A 282 34.35 31.36 6.57
N VAL A 283 33.46 31.76 7.48
CA VAL A 283 32.92 30.89 8.54
C VAL A 283 32.18 29.64 8.01
N ASP A 284 31.66 29.66 6.77
CA ASP A 284 30.99 28.49 6.16
C ASP A 284 31.92 27.29 6.00
N LYS A 285 33.24 27.49 6.00
CA LYS A 285 34.22 26.41 5.94
C LYS A 285 34.22 25.52 7.17
N LEU A 286 33.77 26.04 8.31
CA LEU A 286 33.70 25.23 9.54
C LEU A 286 32.70 24.09 9.48
N ILE A 287 31.79 24.09 8.52
CA ILE A 287 30.64 23.18 8.46
C ILE A 287 30.55 22.39 7.15
N ASP A 288 31.53 22.54 6.26
CA ASP A 288 31.54 21.84 4.97
C ASP A 288 32.11 20.42 5.07
N ASN A 289 32.72 20.06 6.21
CA ASN A 289 33.35 18.75 6.46
C ASN A 289 34.47 18.45 5.45
N ASP A 290 35.12 19.49 4.90
CA ASP A 290 36.29 19.41 4.04
C ASP A 290 37.54 19.89 4.79
N PRO A 291 38.43 18.99 5.23
CA PRO A 291 39.67 19.39 5.90
C PRO A 291 40.65 20.15 4.98
N GLY A 292 40.35 20.27 3.68
CA GLY A 292 41.09 21.07 2.71
C GLY A 292 40.78 22.56 2.73
N THR A 293 39.62 22.96 3.26
CA THR A 293 39.22 24.35 3.43
C THR A 293 39.44 24.77 4.89
N LYS A 294 39.40 26.08 5.17
CA LYS A 294 39.48 26.58 6.54
C LYS A 294 38.81 27.91 6.70
N TYR A 295 38.33 28.16 7.91
CA TYR A 295 38.06 29.50 8.40
C TYR A 295 39.36 30.17 8.85
N LEU A 296 39.52 31.45 8.53
CA LEU A 296 40.61 32.30 9.01
C LEU A 296 40.07 33.67 9.45
N THR A 297 40.57 34.19 10.58
CA THR A 297 40.35 35.57 11.04
C THR A 297 41.68 36.24 11.37
N PHE A 298 41.74 37.56 11.19
CA PHE A 298 42.88 38.39 11.60
C PHE A 298 42.87 38.78 13.09
N GLN A 299 42.30 37.90 13.92
CA GLN A 299 42.30 37.98 15.38
C GLN A 299 42.83 36.67 15.96
N ASN A 300 43.40 36.71 17.17
CA ASN A 300 43.88 35.52 17.87
C ASN A 300 42.79 34.80 18.68
N THR A 301 41.60 35.37 18.76
CA THR A 301 40.39 34.82 19.39
C THR A 301 39.19 34.96 18.47
N ALA A 302 38.23 34.07 18.62
CA ALA A 302 37.00 34.09 17.85
C ALA A 302 35.90 33.34 18.59
N TRP A 303 34.65 33.76 18.39
CA TRP A 303 33.53 32.86 18.61
C TRP A 303 32.83 32.57 17.29
N MET A 304 32.32 31.35 17.18
CA MET A 304 31.50 30.88 16.07
C MET A 304 30.22 30.27 16.63
N MET A 305 29.07 30.67 16.10
CA MET A 305 27.77 30.24 16.59
C MET A 305 26.99 29.54 15.49
N TRP A 306 26.47 28.36 15.82
CA TRP A 306 25.48 27.64 15.06
C TRP A 306 24.09 27.84 15.67
N LYS A 307 23.19 28.43 14.89
CA LYS A 307 21.78 28.58 15.25
C LYS A 307 20.96 27.58 14.44
N MET A 308 20.40 26.59 15.10
CA MET A 308 19.49 25.59 14.53
C MET A 308 18.04 26.09 14.58
N GLU A 309 17.23 25.64 13.63
CA GLU A 309 15.77 25.87 13.66
C GLU A 309 15.07 25.01 14.72
N ARG A 310 15.64 23.84 15.06
CA ARG A 310 15.16 22.93 16.10
C ARG A 310 16.21 22.73 17.18
N ALA A 311 15.79 22.70 18.44
CA ALA A 311 16.70 22.43 19.55
C ALA A 311 17.12 20.95 19.59
N PHE A 312 18.40 20.71 19.86
CA PHE A 312 18.97 19.38 20.11
C PHE A 312 19.93 19.46 21.31
N ALA A 313 20.13 18.35 22.02
CA ALA A 313 21.15 18.25 23.06
C ALA A 313 22.46 17.73 22.45
N ALA A 314 23.34 18.59 21.96
CA ALA A 314 24.60 18.14 21.38
C ALA A 314 25.45 17.43 22.45
N THR A 315 25.82 16.17 22.20
CA THR A 315 26.56 15.31 23.15
C THR A 315 28.02 15.12 22.77
N LYS A 316 28.43 15.60 21.59
CA LYS A 316 29.80 15.50 21.10
C LYS A 316 30.11 16.64 20.15
N TYR A 317 31.36 17.07 20.10
CA TYR A 317 31.85 17.94 19.04
C TYR A 317 33.21 17.48 18.53
N THR A 318 33.56 17.90 17.33
CA THR A 318 34.88 17.69 16.73
C THR A 318 35.47 18.99 16.27
N LEU A 319 36.80 19.09 16.34
CA LEU A 319 37.59 20.15 15.74
C LEU A 319 38.56 19.55 14.74
N THR A 320 38.69 20.15 13.55
CA THR A 320 39.71 19.77 12.56
C THR A 320 40.72 20.91 12.41
N SER A 321 42.01 20.63 12.57
CA SER A 321 43.04 21.67 12.39
C SER A 321 43.13 22.17 10.95
N GLY A 322 43.40 23.47 10.78
CA GLY A 322 43.63 24.09 9.48
C GLY A 322 44.90 23.56 8.79
N ASN A 323 45.09 23.95 7.53
CA ASN A 323 46.19 23.47 6.69
C ASN A 323 47.50 24.30 6.78
N ASP A 324 47.48 25.50 7.37
CA ASP A 324 48.65 26.41 7.33
C ASP A 324 49.57 26.28 8.56
N ASP A 325 49.17 26.87 9.69
CA ASP A 325 50.07 27.15 10.82
C ASP A 325 49.47 26.67 12.15
N ASP A 326 50.24 25.87 12.91
CA ASP A 326 49.83 25.31 14.19
C ASP A 326 49.74 26.35 15.33
N GLY A 327 50.37 27.51 15.16
CA GLY A 327 50.29 28.65 16.07
C GLY A 327 48.89 29.28 16.12
N ARG A 328 48.07 29.04 15.09
CA ARG A 328 46.72 29.60 14.91
C ARG A 328 45.61 28.67 15.42
N ASP A 329 45.95 27.43 15.76
CA ASP A 329 44.99 26.45 16.27
C ASP A 329 44.48 26.84 17.67
N PRO A 330 43.25 26.46 18.03
CA PRO A 330 42.69 26.75 19.35
C PRO A 330 43.50 26.05 20.45
N LYS A 331 43.75 26.78 21.54
CA LYS A 331 44.43 26.29 22.75
C LYS A 331 43.50 26.27 23.95
N ASP A 332 42.72 27.34 24.12
CA ASP A 332 41.72 27.49 25.18
C ASP A 332 40.38 27.83 24.55
N TRP A 333 39.34 27.07 24.87
CA TRP A 333 38.00 27.34 24.38
C TRP A 333 36.91 26.77 25.28
N THR A 334 35.69 27.24 25.05
CA THR A 334 34.47 26.67 25.60
C THR A 334 33.49 26.32 24.48
N VAL A 335 32.72 25.26 24.69
CA VAL A 335 31.51 25.00 23.91
C VAL A 335 30.32 25.31 24.80
N GLU A 336 29.40 26.12 24.31
CA GLU A 336 28.32 26.73 25.09
C GLU A 336 26.98 26.51 24.39
N GLY A 337 25.91 26.32 25.18
CA GLY A 337 24.53 26.22 24.72
C GLY A 337 23.69 27.41 25.21
N SER A 338 22.71 27.82 24.41
CA SER A 338 21.81 28.94 24.74
C SER A 338 20.44 28.76 24.09
N ASP A 339 19.39 29.26 24.74
CA ASP A 339 18.02 29.29 24.21
C ASP A 339 17.70 30.60 23.46
N ASP A 340 18.40 31.69 23.81
CA ASP A 340 18.13 33.06 23.34
C ASP A 340 19.29 33.67 22.52
N GLY A 341 20.45 32.99 22.47
CA GLY A 341 21.68 33.49 21.84
C GLY A 341 22.40 34.58 22.64
N VAL A 342 21.94 34.89 23.86
CA VAL A 342 22.45 35.97 24.72
C VAL A 342 23.00 35.41 26.03
N THR A 343 22.27 34.52 26.67
CA THR A 343 22.63 33.87 27.93
C THR A 343 23.18 32.48 27.63
N TRP A 344 24.43 32.23 28.01
CA TRP A 344 25.17 31.04 27.62
C TRP A 344 25.49 30.15 28.81
N THR A 345 25.24 28.85 28.65
CA THR A 345 25.62 27.80 29.58
C THR A 345 26.84 27.07 29.02
N VAL A 346 27.91 26.98 29.80
CA VAL A 346 29.13 26.25 29.40
C VAL A 346 28.86 24.75 29.47
N LEU A 347 29.01 24.05 28.34
CA LEU A 347 28.78 22.60 28.20
C LEU A 347 30.09 21.82 28.21
N ASP A 348 31.16 22.41 27.70
CA ASP A 348 32.52 21.89 27.78
C ASP A 348 33.55 23.03 27.86
N ARG A 349 34.70 22.73 28.47
CA ARG A 349 35.83 23.67 28.59
C ARG A 349 37.14 22.93 28.42
N GLN A 350 37.95 23.44 27.51
CA GLN A 350 39.32 23.00 27.31
C GLN A 350 40.28 24.15 27.61
N THR A 351 41.34 23.85 28.36
CA THR A 351 42.37 24.82 28.75
C THR A 351 43.74 24.19 28.54
N ASN A 352 44.66 24.93 27.94
CA ASN A 352 46.01 24.49 27.57
C ASN A 352 46.01 23.21 26.74
N PHE A 353 45.07 23.08 25.80
CA PHE A 353 45.05 21.94 24.89
C PHE A 353 46.33 21.92 24.05
N PRO A 354 46.98 20.76 23.85
CA PRO A 354 48.21 20.68 23.08
C PRO A 354 47.96 20.92 21.58
N LYS A 355 49.01 21.31 20.87
CA LYS A 355 48.96 21.43 19.40
C LYS A 355 48.51 20.11 18.77
N PHE A 356 47.77 20.21 17.67
CA PHE A 356 47.34 19.06 16.90
C PHE A 356 48.56 18.28 16.36
N PRO A 357 48.56 16.94 16.37
CA PRO A 357 49.70 16.11 15.95
C PRO A 357 50.15 16.35 14.50
N GLN A 358 49.21 16.73 13.62
CA GLN A 358 49.45 17.11 12.24
C GLN A 358 48.37 18.10 11.77
N ARG A 359 48.55 18.68 10.59
CA ARG A 359 47.52 19.51 9.94
C ARG A 359 46.35 18.63 9.48
N LYS A 360 45.17 19.21 9.31
CA LYS A 360 43.95 18.46 8.89
C LYS A 360 43.57 17.34 9.84
N TYR A 361 43.98 17.45 11.10
CA TYR A 361 43.78 16.40 12.10
C TYR A 361 42.47 16.65 12.85
N LYS A 362 41.58 15.65 12.87
CA LYS A 362 40.29 15.72 13.53
C LYS A 362 40.39 15.12 14.94
N ILE A 363 40.00 15.90 15.95
CA ILE A 363 39.85 15.47 17.34
C ILE A 363 38.39 15.49 17.75
N SER A 364 38.01 14.63 18.69
CA SER A 364 36.63 14.48 19.17
C SER A 364 36.57 14.64 20.68
N PHE A 365 35.52 15.31 21.15
CA PHE A 365 35.26 15.57 22.56
C PHE A 365 33.82 15.19 22.89
N LEU A 366 33.63 14.43 23.97
CA LEU A 366 32.31 14.14 24.51
C LEU A 366 31.85 15.30 25.41
N MET A 367 30.57 15.64 25.33
CA MET A 367 29.92 16.63 26.18
C MET A 367 28.80 15.95 26.95
N PRO A 368 28.80 15.98 28.30
CA PRO A 368 27.72 15.40 29.12
C PRO A 368 26.50 16.33 29.14
N ASN A 369 26.05 16.80 27.98
CA ASN A 369 24.91 17.69 27.85
C ASN A 369 23.61 16.91 27.63
N ARG A 370 22.64 17.16 28.49
CA ARG A 370 21.28 16.58 28.41
C ARG A 370 20.21 17.61 28.07
N THR A 371 20.59 18.89 27.97
CA THR A 371 19.66 19.99 27.71
C THR A 371 19.71 20.33 26.23
N ALA A 372 18.55 20.38 25.60
CA ALA A 372 18.44 20.77 24.20
C ALA A 372 18.50 22.29 24.07
N TYR A 373 19.37 22.77 23.17
CA TYR A 373 19.50 24.19 22.83
C TYR A 373 19.34 24.37 21.33
N ASN A 374 18.88 25.54 20.89
CA ASN A 374 18.84 25.98 19.50
C ASN A 374 20.09 26.79 19.11
N HIS A 375 20.81 27.36 20.08
CA HIS A 375 22.08 28.04 19.85
C HIS A 375 23.24 27.28 20.49
N TYR A 376 24.29 27.04 19.70
CA TYR A 376 25.57 26.53 20.18
C TYR A 376 26.69 27.46 19.76
N ARG A 377 27.66 27.69 20.64
CA ARG A 377 28.82 28.54 20.36
C ARG A 377 30.11 27.85 20.75
N LEU A 378 31.07 27.85 19.83
CA LEU A 378 32.48 27.60 20.13
C LEU A 378 33.13 28.96 20.37
N ASN A 379 33.61 29.18 21.59
CA ASN A 379 34.24 30.42 22.02
C ASN A 379 35.72 30.17 22.32
N VAL A 380 36.59 30.51 21.38
CA VAL A 380 38.05 30.35 21.47
C VAL A 380 38.66 31.58 22.10
N THR A 381 39.21 31.41 23.30
CA THR A 381 39.76 32.50 24.12
C THR A 381 41.28 32.61 24.03
N ALA A 382 41.97 31.58 23.52
CA ALA A 382 43.40 31.65 23.20
C ALA A 382 43.79 30.63 22.13
N ASN A 383 44.83 30.94 21.36
CA ASN A 383 45.52 30.04 20.44
C ASN A 383 46.97 29.78 20.92
N HIS A 384 47.80 29.18 20.07
CA HIS A 384 49.20 28.87 20.35
C HIS A 384 50.19 30.03 20.09
N GLY A 385 49.72 31.28 20.17
CA GLY A 385 50.57 32.47 20.16
C GLY A 385 50.64 33.21 18.82
N SER A 386 49.86 32.81 17.81
CA SER A 386 49.73 33.57 16.57
C SER A 386 48.80 34.78 16.74
N GLY A 387 49.00 35.81 15.93
CA GLY A 387 48.06 36.94 15.82
C GLY A 387 46.77 36.61 15.05
N LEU A 388 46.69 35.41 14.46
CA LEU A 388 45.58 34.93 13.65
C LEU A 388 44.98 33.65 14.26
N PHE A 389 43.72 33.37 13.97
CA PHE A 389 43.04 32.14 14.34
C PHE A 389 42.54 31.44 13.09
N GLN A 390 42.66 30.11 13.07
CA GLN A 390 42.16 29.28 12.00
C GLN A 390 41.54 28.00 12.53
N LEU A 391 40.62 27.44 11.76
CA LEU A 391 40.09 26.10 12.01
C LEU A 391 39.50 25.56 10.70
N ALA A 392 39.72 24.27 10.40
CA ALA A 392 39.13 23.65 9.22
C ALA A 392 37.64 23.37 9.45
N ASP A 393 37.33 22.57 10.47
CA ASP A 393 35.95 22.22 10.83
C ASP A 393 35.66 22.41 12.31
N TRP A 394 34.41 22.74 12.60
CA TRP A 394 33.77 22.54 13.90
C TRP A 394 32.41 21.87 13.68
N ILE A 395 32.29 20.61 14.14
CA ILE A 395 31.08 19.82 13.91
C ILE A 395 30.47 19.40 15.24
N LEU A 396 29.20 19.73 15.44
CA LEU A 396 28.39 19.28 16.56
C LEU A 396 27.65 17.99 16.20
N TYR A 397 27.57 17.08 17.16
CA TYR A 397 26.86 15.83 17.02
C TYR A 397 25.86 15.62 18.16
N TYR A 398 24.68 15.12 17.80
CA TYR A 398 23.81 14.41 18.72
C TYR A 398 24.09 12.92 18.59
N ASP A 399 24.50 12.27 19.67
CA ASP A 399 24.71 10.83 19.77
C ASP A 399 23.80 10.28 20.88
N SER A 400 22.75 9.56 20.48
CA SER A 400 21.76 9.03 21.43
C SER A 400 22.30 7.90 22.31
N GLY A 401 23.48 7.35 22.00
CA GLY A 401 24.16 6.34 22.83
C GLY A 401 25.00 6.94 23.95
N GLN A 402 25.19 8.26 23.98
CA GLN A 402 26.07 8.97 24.93
C GLN A 402 25.28 9.79 25.96
N GLN A 403 24.01 9.42 26.22
CA GLN A 403 23.12 10.16 27.13
C GLN A 403 23.39 9.93 28.62
#